data_AF-C4B8G9-F1
#
_entry.id   AF-C4B8G9-F1
#
_cell.length_a   1.000
_cell.length_b   1.000
_cell.length_c   1.000
_cell.angle_alpha   90.00
_cell.angle_beta   90.00
_cell.angle_gamma   90.00
#
_symmetry.space_group_name_H-M   'P 1'
#
loop_
_entity.id
_entity.type
_entity.pdbx_description
1 polymer ?
#
loop_
_entity_poly.entity_id
_entity_poly.type
_entity_poly.pdbx_seq_one_letter_code
_entity_poly.pdbx_strand_id
1 'polypeptide(L)'
;MTEKAPGATRLIEGLFREPGLMEALQTEPEKVYEKYSLTDAEKEALRDGSFSALGNIGVHPVLRMHYQMVLNPDMANHVTIRDFLSRLEKEKRNG
;
A
#
# COMPACT_ATOMS: atom_id res chain seq x y z
N MET A 1 21.84 5.42 8.06
CA MET A 1 20.89 4.63 8.90
C MET A 1 19.50 5.07 8.47
N THR A 2 18.74 4.24 7.77
CA THR A 2 17.35 4.57 7.43
C THR A 2 16.57 4.58 8.74
N GLU A 3 16.13 5.75 9.19
CA GLU A 3 15.20 5.84 10.30
C GLU A 3 13.99 4.99 9.93
N LYS A 4 13.69 3.99 10.75
CA LYS A 4 12.55 3.11 10.51
C LYS A 4 11.29 3.95 10.71
N ALA A 5 10.30 3.81 9.82
CA ALA A 5 8.97 4.41 9.96
C ALA A 5 7.97 3.42 10.60
N PRO A 6 7.96 3.27 11.94
CA PRO A 6 7.08 2.33 12.61
C PRO A 6 5.60 2.74 12.53
N GLY A 7 5.30 4.04 12.43
CA GLY A 7 3.93 4.54 12.35
C GLY A 7 3.31 4.21 11.00
N ALA A 8 4.01 4.59 9.92
CA ALA A 8 3.58 4.28 8.56
C ALA A 8 3.49 2.77 8.32
N THR A 9 4.44 1.99 8.84
CA THR A 9 4.43 0.52 8.73
C THR A 9 3.18 -0.08 9.36
N ARG A 10 2.84 0.30 10.60
CA ARG A 10 1.64 -0.20 11.29
C ARG A 10 0.34 0.24 10.62
N LEU A 11 0.28 1.47 10.10
CA LEU A 11 -0.87 1.94 9.35
C LEU A 11 -1.11 1.08 8.10
N ILE A 12 -0.06 0.83 7.32
CA ILE A 12 -0.16 0.02 6.10
C ILE A 12 -0.57 -1.42 6.43
N GLU A 13 -0.03 -2.02 7.49
CA GLU A 13 -0.47 -3.34 7.96
C GLU A 13 -1.94 -3.33 8.44
N GLY A 14 -2.35 -2.24 9.09
CA GLY A 14 -3.71 -2.00 9.54
C GLY A 14 -4.73 -1.98 8.40
N LEU A 15 -4.35 -1.51 7.21
CA LEU A 15 -5.26 -1.46 6.04
C LEU A 15 -5.82 -2.83 5.66
N PHE A 16 -5.11 -3.92 5.99
CA PHE A 16 -5.55 -5.30 5.72
C PHE A 16 -6.28 -5.94 6.90
N ARG A 17 -6.13 -5.39 8.11
CA ARG A 17 -6.65 -5.99 9.34
C ARG A 17 -7.87 -5.26 9.89
N GLU A 18 -7.97 -3.96 9.65
CA GLU A 18 -9.00 -3.09 10.22
C GLU A 18 -10.03 -2.72 9.14
N PRO A 19 -11.25 -3.29 9.20
CA PRO A 19 -12.34 -2.89 8.31
C PRO A 19 -12.62 -1.40 8.45
N GLY A 20 -12.80 -0.70 7.32
CA GLY A 20 -13.09 0.73 7.30
C GLY A 20 -11.88 1.65 7.48
N LEU A 21 -10.67 1.13 7.76
CA LEU A 21 -9.48 1.98 7.87
C LEU A 21 -9.15 2.68 6.53
N MET A 22 -9.37 2.00 5.41
CA MET A 22 -9.19 2.58 4.08
C MET A 22 -10.14 3.78 3.85
N GLU A 23 -11.41 3.64 4.24
CA GLU A 23 -12.39 4.72 4.14
C GLU A 23 -12.00 5.88 5.07
N ALA A 24 -11.63 5.58 6.31
CA ALA A 24 -11.16 6.58 7.27
C ALA A 24 -9.89 7.31 6.78
N LEU A 25 -8.98 6.62 6.10
CA LEU A 25 -7.79 7.23 5.50
C LEU A 25 -8.14 8.19 4.35
N GLN A 26 -9.24 7.95 3.63
CA GLN A 26 -9.71 8.80 2.55
C GLN A 26 -10.53 10.01 3.05
N THR A 27 -11.36 9.82 4.07
CA THR A 27 -12.27 10.85 4.57
C THR A 27 -11.65 11.70 5.68
N GLU A 28 -10.83 11.09 6.55
CA GLU A 28 -10.24 11.74 7.73
C GLU A 28 -8.76 11.36 7.93
N PRO A 29 -7.89 11.59 6.92
CA PRO A 29 -6.48 11.16 6.96
C PRO A 29 -5.72 11.65 8.19
N GLU A 30 -5.92 12.91 8.61
CA GLU A 30 -5.20 13.46 9.76
C GLU A 30 -5.54 12.75 11.07
N LYS A 31 -6.81 12.37 11.29
CA LYS A 31 -7.20 11.60 12.48
C LYS A 31 -6.57 10.20 12.48
N VAL A 32 -6.45 9.60 11.30
CA VAL A 32 -5.75 8.32 11.15
C VAL A 32 -4.26 8.50 11.44
N TYR A 33 -3.63 9.54 10.91
CA TYR A 33 -2.22 9.82 11.16
C TYR A 33 -1.92 10.07 12.63
N GLU A 34 -2.79 10.78 13.33
CA GLU A 34 -2.72 10.97 14.80
C GLU A 34 -2.85 9.64 15.55
N LYS A 35 -3.83 8.80 15.18
CA LYS A 35 -4.05 7.47 15.79
C LYS A 35 -2.79 6.59 15.74
N TYR A 36 -2.05 6.63 14.64
CA TYR A 36 -0.80 5.85 14.48
C TYR A 36 0.46 6.62 14.88
N SER A 37 0.31 7.83 15.43
CA SER A 37 1.41 8.69 15.89
C SER A 37 2.47 8.94 14.81
N LEU A 38 2.03 9.24 13.59
CA LEU A 38 2.94 9.49 12.47
C LEU A 38 3.70 10.80 12.66
N THR A 39 4.99 10.74 12.33
CA THR A 39 5.83 11.92 12.12
C THR A 39 5.42 12.68 10.87
N ASP A 40 5.81 13.95 10.76
CA ASP A 40 5.48 14.74 9.59
C ASP A 40 6.10 14.17 8.30
N ALA A 41 7.30 13.61 8.37
CA ALA A 41 7.94 12.90 7.26
C ALA A 41 7.15 11.66 6.83
N GLU A 42 6.58 10.89 7.78
CA GLU A 42 5.72 9.74 7.45
C GLU A 42 4.40 10.18 6.81
N LYS A 43 3.80 11.26 7.31
CA LYS A 43 2.56 11.82 6.72
C LYS A 43 2.81 12.28 5.29
N GLU A 44 3.88 13.03 5.04
CA GLU A 44 4.24 13.49 3.70
C GLU A 44 4.47 12.32 2.75
N ALA A 45 5.20 11.29 3.18
CA ALA A 45 5.46 10.11 2.36
C ALA A 45 4.19 9.29 2.05
N LEU A 46 3.24 9.21 2.99
CA LEU A 46 1.95 8.54 2.76
C LEU A 46 1.04 9.36 1.86
N ARG A 47 1.02 10.69 1.99
CA ARG A 47 0.28 11.58 1.08
C ARG A 47 0.82 11.53 -0.35
N ASP A 48 2.15 11.46 -0.50
CA ASP A 48 2.79 11.28 -1.81
C ASP A 48 2.48 9.90 -2.41
N GLY A 49 2.52 8.85 -1.58
CA GLY A 49 2.12 7.49 -1.95
C GLY A 49 3.00 6.81 -3.00
N SER A 50 4.09 7.46 -3.44
CA SER A 50 5.05 6.84 -4.35
C SER A 50 5.90 5.78 -3.66
N PHE A 51 6.32 4.78 -4.44
CA PHE A 51 7.22 3.74 -3.97
C PHE A 51 8.55 4.30 -3.43
N SER A 52 9.04 5.40 -4.04
CA SER A 52 10.22 6.14 -3.61
C SER A 52 10.02 6.84 -2.27
N ALA A 53 8.91 7.57 -2.08
CA ALA A 53 8.67 8.32 -0.85
C ALA A 53 8.56 7.41 0.37
N LEU A 54 7.80 6.32 0.26
CA LEU A 54 7.74 5.29 1.31
C LEU A 54 9.10 4.60 1.54
N GLY A 55 9.92 4.51 0.50
CA GLY A 55 11.26 3.95 0.61
C GLY A 55 12.25 4.82 1.36
N ASN A 56 12.16 6.13 1.18
CA ASN A 56 13.01 7.11 1.85
C ASN A 56 12.79 7.12 3.37
N ILE A 57 11.56 6.84 3.82
CA ILE A 57 11.23 6.67 5.26
C ILE A 57 11.43 5.24 5.77
N GLY A 58 12.00 4.34 4.97
CA GLY A 58 12.37 3.00 5.42
C GLY A 58 11.22 1.99 5.54
N VAL A 59 10.07 2.21 4.91
CA VAL A 59 8.97 1.20 4.84
C VAL A 59 9.46 -0.01 4.05
N HIS A 60 9.06 -1.24 4.43
CA HIS A 60 9.48 -2.46 3.74
C HIS A 60 8.91 -2.55 2.30
N PRO A 61 9.68 -2.99 1.28
CA PRO A 61 9.22 -3.03 -0.13
C PRO A 61 7.88 -3.73 -0.36
N VAL A 62 7.62 -4.83 0.36
CA VAL A 62 6.33 -5.54 0.29
C VAL A 62 5.19 -4.62 0.73
N LEU A 63 5.33 -3.91 1.85
CA LEU A 63 4.30 -2.99 2.34
C LEU A 63 4.10 -1.80 1.40
N ARG A 64 5.15 -1.33 0.73
CA ARG A 64 5.04 -0.28 -0.31
C ARG A 64 4.12 -0.73 -1.45
N MET A 65 4.29 -1.96 -1.94
CA MET A 65 3.41 -2.52 -2.99
C MET A 65 1.96 -2.61 -2.53
N HIS A 66 1.76 -3.09 -1.29
CA HIS A 66 0.44 -3.20 -0.69
C HIS A 66 -0.26 -1.84 -0.61
N TYR A 67 0.47 -0.79 -0.20
CA TYR A 67 -0.08 0.57 -0.16
C TYR A 67 -0.43 1.11 -1.55
N GLN A 68 0.39 0.84 -2.56
CA GLN A 68 0.08 1.23 -3.94
C GLN A 68 -1.16 0.54 -4.51
N MET A 69 -1.39 -0.73 -4.17
CA MET A 69 -2.60 -1.46 -4.59
C MET A 69 -3.87 -0.87 -3.96
N VAL A 70 -3.77 -0.30 -2.75
CA VAL A 70 -4.89 0.36 -2.06
C VAL A 70 -5.19 1.73 -2.69
N LEU A 71 -4.15 2.51 -3.05
CA LEU A 71 -4.32 3.84 -3.64
C LEU A 71 -4.71 3.83 -5.12
N ASN A 72 -4.29 2.80 -5.87
CA ASN A 72 -4.63 2.63 -7.28
C ASN A 72 -5.35 1.30 -7.51
N PRO A 73 -6.70 1.29 -7.45
CA PRO A 73 -7.51 0.09 -7.69
C PRO A 73 -7.24 -0.54 -9.08
N ASP A 74 -6.91 0.27 -10.08
CA ASP A 74 -6.54 -0.22 -11.41
C ASP A 74 -5.21 -0.98 -11.42
N MET A 75 -4.28 -0.62 -10.52
CA MET A 75 -3.03 -1.35 -10.36
C MET A 75 -3.27 -2.71 -9.68
N ALA A 76 -4.25 -2.80 -8.77
CA ALA A 76 -4.68 -4.08 -8.19
C ALA A 76 -5.24 -5.03 -9.25
N ASN A 77 -5.92 -4.52 -10.28
CA ASN A 77 -6.41 -5.32 -11.41
C ASN A 77 -5.27 -5.93 -12.25
N HIS A 78 -4.16 -5.21 -12.44
CA HIS A 78 -2.98 -5.72 -13.16
C HIS A 78 -2.13 -6.74 -12.37
N VAL A 79 -2.28 -6.79 -11.04
CA VAL A 79 -1.58 -7.75 -10.16
C VAL A 79 -2.43 -9.02 -9.90
N THR A 80 -3.58 -9.15 -10.55
CA THR A 80 -4.37 -10.38 -10.41
C THR A 80 -3.75 -11.55 -11.17
N ILE A 81 -3.37 -12.60 -10.43
CA ILE A 81 -3.01 -13.95 -10.92
C ILE A 81 -4.06 -14.50 -11.93
N ARG A 82 -5.28 -13.95 -11.92
CA ARG A 82 -6.35 -14.31 -12.86
C ARG A 82 -5.96 -14.11 -14.31
N ASP A 83 -5.28 -13.02 -14.67
CA ASP A 83 -4.83 -12.80 -16.05
C ASP A 83 -3.69 -13.75 -16.45
N PHE A 84 -2.82 -14.10 -15.49
CA PHE A 84 -1.76 -15.09 -15.70
C PHE A 84 -2.32 -16.50 -15.94
N LEU A 85 -3.31 -16.93 -15.14
CA LEU A 85 -3.95 -18.24 -15.29
C LEU A 85 -4.73 -18.33 -16.61
N SER A 86 -5.49 -17.30 -16.98
CA SER A 86 -6.21 -17.29 -18.26
C SER A 86 -5.27 -17.27 -19.48
N ARG A 87 -4.07 -16.68 -19.37
CA ARG A 87 -3.04 -16.76 -20.41
C ARG A 87 -2.40 -18.16 -20.49
N LEU A 88 -2.07 -18.77 -19.35
CA LEU A 88 -1.54 -20.14 -19.29
C LEU A 88 -2.52 -21.18 -19.86
N GLU A 89 -3.82 -21.05 -19.59
CA GLU A 89 -4.85 -21.92 -20.16
C GLU A 89 -4.99 -21.75 -21.67
N LYS A 90 -4.84 -20.53 -22.20
CA LYS A 90 -4.83 -20.27 -23.64
C LYS A 90 -3.59 -20.85 -24.33
N GLU A 91 -2.41 -20.76 -23.71
CA GLU A 91 -1.17 -21.34 -24.27
C GLU A 91 -1.22 -22.88 -24.27
N LYS A 92 -1.76 -23.52 -23.23
CA LYS A 92 -1.96 -24.98 -23.19
C LYS A 92 -2.93 -25.52 -24.25
N ARG A 93 -3.83 -24.69 -24.77
CA ARG A 93 -4.88 -25.10 -25.72
C ARG A 93 -4.45 -24.94 -27.19
N ASN A 94 -3.38 -24.20 -27.42
CA ASN A 94 -2.82 -23.89 -28.75
C ASN A 94 -1.46 -24.57 -29.01
N GLY A 95 -1.02 -25.46 -28.12
CA GLY A 95 0.18 -26.29 -28.26
C GLY A 95 -0.17 -27.75 -28.49
#